data_AF-A0A2L0B7V8-F1
#
_entry.id   AF-A0A2L0B7V8-F1
#
_cell.length_a   1.000
_cell.length_b   1.000
_cell.length_c   1.000
_cell.angle_alpha   90.00
_cell.angle_beta   90.00
_cell.angle_gamma   90.00
#
_symmetry.space_group_name_H-M   'P 1'
#
loop_
_entity.id
_entity.type
_entity.pdbx_description
1 polymer ?
#
loop_
_entity_poly.entity_id
_entity_poly.type
_entity_poly.pdbx_seq_one_letter_code
_entity_poly.pdbx_strand_id
1 'polypeptide(L)'
;CETKVNFCASSPCQNGGICTAIQAGHECTCPDGFQGQNCEFSGCNYDTNPCQHGGVCRLSEGGGYRCECPRGTAGLNCEIDALNECDSKPCARPDAICQDKVGDYACYCPAHWTGKNCDIYDRSFPGGLGHAVTARPSNPKDANNNALDLEYQREQCVKKGCREKQADGHCHEECNTYACNFDGNDCSLGINPWRNCTASINCWEVFMDGICNEVCNNPQCLFDGRDCEKSLQPCNPIYDAYCQKHYANGHCDYGCNNAEC
;
A
#
# COMPACT_ATOMS: atom_id res chain seq x y z
N CYS A 1 -12.28 -34.51 48.18
CA CYS A 1 -12.70 -33.85 46.94
C CYS A 1 -13.05 -34.91 45.90
N GLU A 2 -14.29 -35.37 45.87
CA GLU A 2 -14.75 -36.41 44.90
C GLU A 2 -15.57 -35.80 43.75
N THR A 3 -16.03 -34.56 43.89
CA THR A 3 -16.77 -33.81 42.86
C THR A 3 -15.82 -32.93 42.04
N LYS A 4 -15.67 -33.21 40.74
CA LYS A 4 -15.01 -32.29 39.81
C LYS A 4 -15.88 -31.05 39.62
N VAL A 5 -15.37 -29.89 40.00
CA VAL A 5 -16.02 -28.60 39.73
C VAL A 5 -15.84 -28.28 38.24
N ASN A 6 -16.93 -28.00 37.53
CA ASN A 6 -16.86 -27.51 36.15
C ASN A 6 -16.81 -25.98 36.18
N PHE A 7 -15.61 -25.42 36.06
CA PHE A 7 -15.38 -23.98 36.05
C PHE A 7 -15.98 -23.26 34.83
N CYS A 8 -16.36 -23.99 33.77
CA CYS A 8 -17.06 -23.43 32.60
C CYS A 8 -18.58 -23.36 32.76
N ALA A 9 -19.17 -23.93 33.82
CA ALA A 9 -20.63 -23.96 34.00
C ALA A 9 -21.27 -22.57 34.11
N SER A 10 -20.51 -21.56 34.56
CA SER A 10 -20.95 -20.17 34.64
C SER A 10 -20.70 -19.35 33.35
N SER A 11 -20.23 -19.98 32.27
CA SER A 11 -19.83 -19.31 31.02
C SER A 11 -18.92 -18.10 31.24
N PRO A 12 -17.72 -18.29 31.84
CA PRO A 12 -16.85 -17.17 32.22
C PRO A 12 -16.23 -16.45 31.01
N CYS A 13 -16.08 -17.12 29.87
CA CYS A 13 -15.53 -16.52 28.65
C CYS A 13 -16.57 -15.64 27.95
N GLN A 14 -16.19 -14.39 27.66
CA GLN A 14 -17.00 -13.37 27.00
C GLN A 14 -16.71 -13.35 25.49
N ASN A 15 -17.50 -12.57 24.75
CA ASN A 15 -17.27 -12.25 23.34
C ASN A 15 -17.05 -13.47 22.41
N GLY A 16 -17.72 -14.60 22.70
CA GLY A 16 -17.61 -15.82 21.90
C GLY A 16 -16.36 -16.67 22.19
N GLY A 17 -15.64 -16.40 23.28
CA GLY A 17 -14.52 -17.22 23.73
C GLY A 17 -14.92 -18.66 24.09
N ILE A 18 -14.06 -19.62 23.74
CA ILE A 18 -14.27 -21.04 24.02
C ILE A 18 -13.71 -21.36 25.41
N CYS A 19 -14.56 -21.84 26.31
CA CYS A 19 -14.15 -22.20 27.67
C CYS A 19 -13.68 -23.65 27.75
N THR A 20 -12.49 -23.86 28.32
CA THR A 20 -11.94 -25.17 28.64
C THR A 20 -11.72 -25.29 30.15
N ALA A 21 -12.32 -26.30 30.78
CA ALA A 21 -12.12 -26.55 32.21
C ALA A 21 -10.79 -27.27 32.46
N ILE A 22 -9.94 -26.70 33.32
CA ILE A 22 -8.61 -27.23 33.69
C ILE A 22 -8.58 -27.63 35.17
N GLN A 23 -7.50 -28.30 35.61
CA GLN A 23 -7.41 -28.82 36.99
C GLN A 23 -7.51 -27.74 38.07
N ALA A 24 -7.13 -26.49 37.77
CA ALA A 24 -7.09 -25.38 38.71
C ALA A 24 -8.00 -24.20 38.30
N GLY A 25 -9.02 -24.42 37.46
CA GLY A 25 -9.92 -23.34 37.03
C GLY A 25 -10.45 -23.53 35.61
N HIS A 26 -10.54 -22.44 34.87
CA HIS A 26 -10.89 -22.41 33.44
C HIS A 26 -9.84 -21.67 32.64
N GLU A 27 -9.78 -21.97 31.35
CA GLU A 27 -8.98 -21.27 30.34
C GLU A 27 -9.91 -20.88 29.19
N CYS A 28 -9.81 -19.63 28.74
CA CYS A 28 -10.59 -19.11 27.63
C CYS A 28 -9.71 -18.97 26.39
N THR A 29 -10.13 -19.61 25.29
CA THR A 29 -9.54 -19.36 23.97
C THR A 29 -10.34 -18.25 23.30
N CYS A 30 -9.69 -17.09 23.11
CA CYS A 30 -10.35 -15.90 22.59
C CYS A 30 -10.40 -15.90 21.05
N PRO A 31 -11.49 -15.44 20.43
CA PRO A 31 -11.55 -15.18 19.00
C PRO A 31 -10.62 -14.02 18.62
N ASP A 32 -10.28 -13.93 17.34
CA ASP A 32 -9.45 -12.84 16.81
C ASP A 32 -10.03 -11.48 17.20
N GLY A 33 -9.16 -10.61 17.75
CA GLY A 33 -9.55 -9.28 18.20
C GLY A 33 -10.02 -9.17 19.66
N PHE A 34 -10.06 -10.28 20.40
CA PHE A 34 -10.37 -10.31 21.82
C PHE A 34 -9.19 -10.83 22.65
N GLN A 35 -8.99 -10.25 23.83
CA GLN A 35 -7.95 -10.63 24.77
C GLN A 35 -8.45 -10.53 26.22
N GLY A 36 -7.61 -10.96 27.16
CA GLY A 36 -7.95 -11.04 28.58
C GLY A 36 -8.17 -12.48 29.02
N GLN A 37 -8.19 -12.69 30.33
CA GLN A 37 -8.34 -14.02 30.92
C GLN A 37 -9.69 -14.65 30.54
N ASN A 38 -10.70 -13.82 30.34
CA ASN A 38 -12.06 -14.16 30.01
C ASN A 38 -12.49 -13.60 28.65
N CYS A 39 -11.55 -13.19 27.78
CA CYS A 39 -11.83 -12.53 26.50
C CYS A 39 -12.66 -11.24 26.63
N GLU A 40 -12.52 -10.55 27.76
CA GLU A 40 -13.28 -9.36 28.15
C GLU A 40 -12.79 -8.07 27.46
N PHE A 41 -11.57 -8.07 26.92
CA PHE A 41 -11.01 -6.90 26.26
C PHE A 41 -11.16 -7.00 24.74
N SER A 42 -11.63 -5.90 24.15
CA SER A 42 -11.74 -5.69 22.71
C SER A 42 -11.34 -4.25 22.40
N GLY A 43 -10.91 -3.96 21.18
CA GLY A 43 -10.67 -2.57 20.78
C GLY A 43 -10.07 -2.42 19.39
N CYS A 44 -9.13 -3.29 19.02
CA CYS A 44 -8.41 -3.15 17.75
C CYS A 44 -9.06 -3.91 16.57
N ASN A 45 -10.38 -4.11 16.63
CA ASN A 45 -11.11 -4.90 15.63
C ASN A 45 -11.51 -4.01 14.45
N TYR A 46 -11.76 -4.62 13.30
CA TYR A 46 -12.08 -3.88 12.07
C TYR A 46 -13.28 -2.92 12.24
N ASP A 47 -14.29 -3.33 13.01
CA ASP A 47 -15.51 -2.53 13.23
C ASP A 47 -15.38 -1.48 14.35
N THR A 48 -14.33 -1.51 15.17
CA THR A 48 -14.26 -0.70 16.41
C THR A 48 -12.90 -0.03 16.66
N ASN A 49 -12.00 0.04 15.67
CA ASN A 49 -10.67 0.60 15.87
C ASN A 49 -10.74 2.06 16.39
N PRO A 50 -10.30 2.32 17.64
CA PRO A 50 -10.40 3.63 18.26
C PRO A 50 -9.33 4.60 17.79
N CYS A 51 -8.25 4.12 17.17
CA CYS A 51 -7.13 4.94 16.73
C CYS A 51 -7.47 5.71 15.45
N GLN A 52 -7.26 7.01 15.47
CA GLN A 52 -7.56 7.95 14.39
C GLN A 52 -6.30 8.28 13.57
N HIS A 53 -6.49 8.93 12.43
CA HIS A 53 -5.41 9.52 11.61
C HIS A 53 -4.26 8.55 11.26
N GLY A 54 -4.59 7.28 11.02
CA GLY A 54 -3.58 6.25 10.69
C GLY A 54 -2.85 5.64 11.89
N GLY A 55 -3.33 5.89 13.11
CA GLY A 55 -2.86 5.23 14.33
C GLY A 55 -2.98 3.71 14.27
N VAL A 56 -1.93 3.01 14.71
CA VAL A 56 -1.92 1.54 14.78
C VAL A 56 -2.44 1.12 16.14
N CYS A 57 -3.57 0.43 16.17
CA CYS A 57 -4.13 -0.10 17.40
C CYS A 57 -3.39 -1.37 17.83
N ARG A 58 -2.97 -1.41 19.10
CA ARG A 58 -2.41 -2.60 19.75
C ARG A 58 -3.22 -2.92 21.00
N LEU A 59 -3.41 -4.20 21.28
CA LEU A 59 -3.95 -4.61 22.57
C LEU A 59 -2.87 -4.47 23.65
N SER A 60 -3.27 -3.99 24.83
CA SER A 60 -2.35 -3.73 25.95
C SER A 60 -2.27 -4.95 26.86
N GLU A 61 -1.05 -5.30 27.32
CA GLU A 61 -0.81 -6.45 28.21
C GLU A 61 -1.54 -6.35 29.55
N GLY A 62 -1.92 -5.13 29.99
CA GLY A 62 -2.70 -4.87 31.20
C GLY A 62 -4.22 -4.88 31.00
N GLY A 63 -4.70 -5.23 29.81
CA GLY A 63 -6.11 -5.10 29.40
C GLY A 63 -6.40 -3.81 28.64
N GLY A 64 -7.33 -3.88 27.68
CA GLY A 64 -7.72 -2.77 26.81
C GLY A 64 -6.85 -2.60 25.56
N TYR A 65 -6.79 -1.38 25.02
CA TYR A 65 -6.03 -1.03 23.82
C TYR A 65 -5.07 0.13 24.07
N ARG A 66 -4.10 0.28 23.17
CA ARG A 66 -3.24 1.45 23.04
C ARG A 66 -3.10 1.81 21.56
N CYS A 67 -3.05 3.10 21.25
CA CYS A 67 -2.76 3.58 19.91
C CYS A 67 -1.28 3.94 19.77
N GLU A 68 -0.63 3.35 18.78
CA GLU A 68 0.69 3.76 18.33
C GLU A 68 0.49 4.87 17.29
N CYS A 69 0.66 6.12 17.75
CA CYS A 69 0.36 7.29 16.94
C CYS A 69 1.46 7.60 15.92
N PRO A 70 1.09 7.86 14.65
CA PRO A 70 2.04 8.28 13.63
C PRO A 70 2.59 9.67 13.97
N ARG A 71 3.72 9.99 13.35
CA ARG A 71 4.38 11.29 13.49
C ARG A 71 3.37 12.41 13.19
N GLY A 72 3.36 13.43 14.04
CA GLY A 72 2.46 14.58 13.93
C GLY A 72 1.14 14.43 14.68
N THR A 73 0.86 13.25 15.24
CA THR A 73 -0.34 13.01 16.05
C THR A 73 0.01 12.57 17.47
N ALA A 74 -0.88 12.87 18.41
CA ALA A 74 -0.78 12.48 19.82
C ALA A 74 -2.17 12.26 20.43
N GLY A 75 -2.22 11.93 21.72
CA GLY A 75 -3.47 11.63 22.44
C GLY A 75 -3.69 10.14 22.63
N LEU A 76 -4.82 9.79 23.25
CA LEU A 76 -5.15 8.38 23.53
C LEU A 76 -5.47 7.62 22.23
N ASN A 77 -6.10 8.33 21.29
CA ASN A 77 -6.62 7.83 20.03
C ASN A 77 -5.96 8.53 18.83
N CYS A 78 -4.82 9.20 19.01
CA CYS A 78 -4.16 9.98 17.95
C CYS A 78 -5.02 11.12 17.40
N GLU A 79 -5.86 11.70 18.26
CA GLU A 79 -6.80 12.78 17.95
C GLU A 79 -6.20 14.19 18.08
N ILE A 80 -5.06 14.31 18.74
CA ILE A 80 -4.38 15.58 19.00
C ILE A 80 -3.36 15.85 17.90
N ASP A 81 -3.43 17.04 17.33
CA ASP A 81 -2.42 17.57 16.44
C ASP A 81 -1.17 17.96 17.24
N ALA A 82 -0.05 17.28 16.97
CA ALA A 82 1.20 17.48 17.68
C ALA A 82 2.26 18.21 16.85
N LEU A 83 2.02 18.42 15.55
CA LEU A 83 2.97 19.05 14.64
C LEU A 83 2.21 19.83 13.58
N ASN A 84 2.49 21.12 13.46
CA ASN A 84 2.01 21.88 12.32
C ASN A 84 2.87 21.56 11.08
N GLU A 85 2.36 20.79 10.13
CA GLU A 85 3.15 20.41 8.94
C GLU A 85 3.37 21.61 7.99
N CYS A 86 2.53 22.64 8.06
CA CYS A 86 2.66 23.84 7.24
C CYS A 86 3.90 24.69 7.57
N ASP A 87 4.47 24.56 8.78
CA ASP A 87 5.70 25.27 9.17
C ASP A 87 6.90 24.91 8.27
N SER A 88 6.89 23.71 7.70
CA SER A 88 7.91 23.24 6.75
C SER A 88 7.77 23.82 5.34
N LYS A 89 6.71 24.61 5.09
CA LYS A 89 6.32 25.15 3.77
C LYS A 89 6.25 24.07 2.68
N PRO A 90 5.40 23.05 2.85
CA PRO A 90 5.38 21.91 1.95
C PRO A 90 4.75 22.18 0.57
N CYS A 91 3.92 23.22 0.45
CA CYS A 91 3.31 23.60 -0.82
C CYS A 91 4.34 24.28 -1.74
N ALA A 92 4.57 23.70 -2.92
CA ALA A 92 5.62 24.11 -3.86
C ALA A 92 5.37 25.47 -4.51
N ARG A 93 4.10 25.93 -4.53
CA ARG A 93 3.71 27.20 -5.14
C ARG A 93 3.67 28.31 -4.09
N PRO A 94 4.24 29.50 -4.41
CA PRO A 94 4.19 30.64 -3.48
C PRO A 94 2.76 31.14 -3.26
N ASP A 95 1.88 30.96 -4.25
CA ASP A 95 0.48 31.36 -4.19
C ASP A 95 -0.43 30.25 -3.63
N ALA A 96 0.12 29.11 -3.20
CA ALA A 96 -0.65 28.05 -2.57
C ALA A 96 -0.87 28.34 -1.08
N ILE A 97 -2.08 28.04 -0.60
CA ILE A 97 -2.43 28.20 0.81
C ILE A 97 -2.26 26.85 1.50
N CYS A 98 -1.38 26.79 2.50
CA CYS A 98 -1.25 25.61 3.35
C CYS A 98 -2.28 25.66 4.50
N GLN A 99 -3.01 24.57 4.67
CA GLN A 99 -3.92 24.35 5.80
C GLN A 99 -3.44 23.15 6.60
N ASP A 100 -3.17 23.40 7.87
CA ASP A 100 -2.78 22.40 8.86
C ASP A 100 -3.93 21.44 9.19
N LYS A 101 -3.61 20.16 9.40
CA LYS A 101 -4.57 19.13 9.83
C LYS A 101 -3.86 18.17 10.79
N VAL A 102 -4.66 17.42 11.54
CA VAL A 102 -4.11 16.44 12.49
C VAL A 102 -3.28 15.38 11.77
N GLY A 103 -1.96 15.44 11.92
CA GLY A 103 -0.99 14.51 11.33
C GLY A 103 -0.84 14.60 9.80
N ASP A 104 -1.36 15.65 9.18
CA ASP A 104 -1.21 15.89 7.74
C ASP A 104 -1.46 17.37 7.40
N TYR A 105 -1.24 17.76 6.15
CA TYR A 105 -1.59 19.09 5.65
C TYR A 105 -2.35 19.01 4.33
N ALA A 106 -3.00 20.13 4.01
CA ALA A 106 -3.64 20.35 2.73
C ALA A 106 -3.08 21.59 2.07
N CYS A 107 -2.60 21.46 0.83
CA CYS A 107 -2.28 22.61 -0.01
C CYS A 107 -3.49 22.96 -0.89
N TYR A 108 -3.93 24.22 -0.86
CA TYR A 108 -4.84 24.75 -1.85
C TYR A 108 -4.03 25.37 -2.97
N CYS A 109 -4.01 24.67 -4.08
CA CYS A 109 -3.18 24.99 -5.22
C CYS A 109 -3.82 26.05 -6.12
N PRO A 110 -2.99 26.92 -6.72
CA PRO A 110 -3.45 27.86 -7.75
C PRO A 110 -3.90 27.12 -9.01
N ALA A 111 -4.57 27.85 -9.90
CA ALA A 111 -4.94 27.32 -11.21
C ALA A 111 -3.72 26.73 -11.93
N HIS A 112 -3.97 25.64 -12.64
CA HIS A 112 -3.00 24.86 -13.39
C HIS A 112 -1.97 24.06 -12.57
N TRP A 113 -2.04 24.09 -11.23
CA TRP A 113 -1.15 23.33 -10.37
C TRP A 113 -1.96 22.40 -9.46
N THR A 114 -1.59 21.13 -9.39
CA THR A 114 -2.26 20.09 -8.61
C THR A 114 -1.22 19.19 -7.92
N GLY A 115 -1.68 18.09 -7.33
CA GLY A 115 -0.88 17.25 -6.43
C GLY A 115 -1.00 17.70 -4.98
N LYS A 116 -0.64 16.80 -4.05
CA LYS A 116 -0.67 17.09 -2.60
C LYS A 116 0.15 18.33 -2.25
N ASN A 117 1.20 18.61 -3.03
CA ASN A 117 2.15 19.70 -2.81
C ASN A 117 2.06 20.80 -3.87
N CYS A 118 1.09 20.78 -4.80
CA CYS A 118 0.99 21.75 -5.91
C CYS A 118 2.19 21.76 -6.88
N ASP A 119 2.88 20.64 -6.98
CA ASP A 119 4.09 20.42 -7.76
C ASP A 119 3.80 19.87 -9.18
N ILE A 120 2.57 19.43 -9.43
CA ILE A 120 2.15 18.82 -10.69
C ILE A 120 1.45 19.88 -11.55
N TYR A 121 1.85 20.05 -12.81
CA TYR A 121 1.19 20.97 -13.73
C TYR A 121 0.02 20.28 -14.44
N ASP A 122 -1.21 20.78 -14.27
CA ASP A 122 -2.40 20.33 -14.97
C ASP A 122 -3.15 21.53 -15.54
N ARG A 123 -3.01 21.78 -16.84
CA ARG A 123 -3.65 22.92 -17.52
C ARG A 123 -5.18 22.95 -17.37
N SER A 124 -5.84 21.82 -17.12
CA SER A 124 -7.29 21.75 -16.92
C SER A 124 -7.73 22.05 -15.49
N PHE A 125 -6.81 22.07 -14.53
CA PHE A 125 -7.12 22.26 -13.12
C PHE A 125 -7.46 23.73 -12.83
N PRO A 126 -8.67 24.04 -12.34
CA PRO A 126 -9.10 25.42 -12.09
C PRO A 126 -8.47 26.04 -10.83
N GLY A 127 -7.73 25.25 -10.04
CA GLY A 127 -7.27 25.62 -8.70
C GLY A 127 -8.20 25.05 -7.63
N GLY A 128 -7.69 24.89 -6.40
CA GLY A 128 -8.43 24.30 -5.28
C GLY A 128 -7.59 23.33 -4.47
N LEU A 129 -8.25 22.45 -3.71
CA LEU A 129 -7.55 21.49 -2.86
C LEU A 129 -6.67 20.55 -3.69
N GLY A 130 -5.37 20.50 -3.36
CA GLY A 130 -4.41 19.56 -3.92
C GLY A 130 -4.75 18.15 -3.43
N HIS A 131 -5.00 17.25 -4.37
CA HIS A 131 -5.21 15.84 -4.07
C HIS A 131 -3.93 15.07 -4.38
N ALA A 132 -3.60 14.08 -3.54
CA ALA A 132 -2.65 13.06 -3.94
C ALA A 132 -3.17 12.43 -5.24
N VAL A 133 -2.29 12.24 -6.22
CA VAL A 133 -2.63 11.49 -7.43
C VAL A 133 -2.73 10.02 -7.02
N THR A 134 -3.83 9.66 -6.35
CA THR A 134 -4.30 8.29 -6.31
C THR A 134 -4.83 7.99 -7.70
N ALA A 135 -4.45 6.85 -8.27
CA ALA A 135 -4.89 6.42 -9.60
C ALA A 135 -6.36 6.83 -9.82
N ARG A 136 -6.57 7.80 -10.73
CA ARG A 136 -7.83 8.52 -10.84
C ARG A 136 -8.92 7.51 -11.24
N PRO A 137 -10.09 7.48 -10.60
CA PRO A 137 -11.21 6.71 -11.12
C PRO A 137 -11.52 7.21 -12.54
N SER A 138 -11.44 6.29 -13.50
CA SER A 138 -11.65 6.53 -14.93
C SER A 138 -13.05 7.09 -15.18
N ASN A 139 -13.17 8.41 -15.22
CA ASN A 139 -14.38 9.08 -15.68
C ASN A 139 -14.32 9.15 -17.22
N PRO A 140 -15.34 8.71 -17.97
CA PRO A 140 -15.31 8.65 -19.45
C PRO A 140 -15.07 9.99 -20.18
N LYS A 141 -15.07 11.12 -19.46
CA LYS A 141 -14.81 12.46 -20.03
C LYS A 141 -13.32 12.80 -20.17
N ASP A 142 -12.42 12.05 -19.54
CA ASP A 142 -10.97 12.31 -19.56
C ASP A 142 -10.23 11.66 -20.74
N ALA A 143 -10.91 10.88 -21.60
CA ALA A 143 -10.30 10.25 -22.78
C ALA A 143 -9.68 11.27 -23.76
N ASN A 144 -10.16 12.52 -23.76
CA ASN A 144 -9.61 13.60 -24.58
C ASN A 144 -8.39 14.30 -23.95
N ASN A 145 -8.20 14.16 -22.62
CA ASN A 145 -7.05 14.72 -21.90
C ASN A 145 -5.81 13.82 -21.99
N ASN A 146 -5.97 12.50 -21.95
CA ASN A 146 -4.86 11.54 -22.08
C ASN A 146 -4.19 11.61 -23.46
N ALA A 147 -4.98 11.88 -24.52
CA ALA A 147 -4.44 12.10 -25.86
C ALA A 147 -3.62 13.39 -25.95
N LEU A 148 -4.03 14.45 -25.24
CA LEU A 148 -3.28 15.71 -25.15
C LEU A 148 -1.98 15.56 -24.33
N ASP A 149 -2.00 14.78 -23.26
CA ASP A 149 -0.83 14.54 -22.41
C ASP A 149 0.25 13.73 -23.14
N LEU A 150 -0.14 12.68 -23.88
CA LEU A 150 0.80 11.89 -24.67
C LEU A 150 1.44 12.72 -25.81
N GLU A 151 0.70 13.65 -26.41
CA GLU A 151 1.21 14.58 -27.42
C GLU A 151 2.29 15.51 -26.82
N TYR A 152 2.03 16.05 -25.62
CA TYR A 152 3.00 16.88 -24.90
C TYR A 152 4.27 16.10 -24.54
N GLN A 153 4.13 14.88 -24.02
CA GLN A 153 5.26 14.01 -23.71
C GLN A 153 6.10 13.72 -24.97
N ARG A 154 5.45 13.50 -26.12
CA ARG A 154 6.14 13.35 -27.43
C ARG A 154 6.89 14.60 -27.84
N GLU A 155 6.35 15.81 -27.61
CA GLU A 155 7.08 17.06 -27.84
C GLU A 155 8.33 17.17 -26.95
N GLN A 156 8.25 16.71 -25.70
CA GLN A 156 9.42 16.68 -24.80
C GLN A 156 10.50 15.73 -25.31
N CYS A 157 10.14 14.57 -25.85
CA CYS A 157 11.09 13.66 -26.49
C CYS A 157 11.84 14.34 -27.63
N VAL A 158 11.16 15.17 -28.43
CA VAL A 158 11.77 15.95 -29.51
C VAL A 158 12.72 17.01 -28.96
N LYS A 159 12.31 17.76 -27.93
CA LYS A 159 13.15 18.80 -27.29
C LYS A 159 14.42 18.23 -26.65
N LYS A 160 14.33 17.04 -26.06
CA LYS A 160 15.47 16.34 -25.43
C LYS A 160 16.39 15.64 -26.44
N GLY A 161 16.05 15.66 -27.73
CA GLY A 161 16.84 15.00 -28.77
C GLY A 161 16.78 13.47 -28.73
N CYS A 162 15.75 12.87 -28.12
CA CYS A 162 15.65 11.42 -27.96
C CYS A 162 15.62 10.67 -29.30
N ARG A 163 15.24 11.32 -30.40
CA ARG A 163 15.28 10.71 -31.74
C ARG A 163 16.68 10.38 -32.25
N GLU A 164 17.69 11.10 -31.77
CA GLU A 164 19.10 10.90 -32.17
C GLU A 164 19.83 9.94 -31.23
N LYS A 165 19.30 9.77 -30.01
CA LYS A 165 19.85 8.92 -28.95
C LYS A 165 19.28 7.50 -28.94
N GLN A 166 18.07 7.32 -29.47
CA GLN A 166 17.39 6.03 -29.48
C GLN A 166 18.08 4.97 -30.36
N ALA A 167 17.96 3.71 -29.96
CA ALA A 167 18.44 2.53 -30.68
C ALA A 167 19.97 2.53 -30.95
N ASP A 168 20.75 3.15 -30.07
CA ASP A 168 22.21 3.17 -30.09
C ASP A 168 22.83 2.12 -29.14
N GLY A 169 21.99 1.39 -28.40
CA GLY A 169 22.39 0.34 -27.46
C GLY A 169 22.78 0.87 -26.07
N HIS A 170 22.59 2.16 -25.80
CA HIS A 170 22.76 2.79 -24.49
C HIS A 170 21.43 3.33 -23.99
N CYS A 171 20.97 2.89 -22.82
CA CYS A 171 19.75 3.41 -22.24
C CYS A 171 19.95 4.84 -21.68
N HIS A 172 19.33 5.83 -22.35
CA HIS A 172 19.24 7.20 -21.85
C HIS A 172 18.00 7.36 -20.96
N GLU A 173 18.21 7.49 -19.66
CA GLU A 173 17.11 7.59 -18.67
C GLU A 173 16.14 8.73 -18.98
N GLU A 174 16.62 9.86 -19.52
CA GLU A 174 15.76 10.99 -19.89
C GLU A 174 14.80 10.71 -21.06
N CYS A 175 15.07 9.64 -21.82
CA CYS A 175 14.31 9.11 -22.95
C CYS A 175 13.62 7.78 -22.62
N ASN A 176 13.79 7.27 -21.40
CA ASN A 176 13.14 6.04 -20.92
C ASN A 176 11.67 6.28 -20.54
N THR A 177 10.85 6.64 -21.52
CA THR A 177 9.41 6.83 -21.35
C THR A 177 8.65 6.17 -22.49
N TYR A 178 7.39 5.80 -22.25
CA TYR A 178 6.53 5.24 -23.30
C TYR A 178 6.40 6.19 -24.51
N ALA A 179 6.27 7.50 -24.27
CA ALA A 179 6.18 8.51 -25.33
C ALA A 179 7.45 8.58 -26.21
N CYS A 180 8.62 8.26 -25.66
CA CYS A 180 9.89 8.18 -26.38
C CYS A 180 10.25 6.74 -26.80
N ASN A 181 9.29 5.80 -26.74
CA ASN A 181 9.49 4.37 -27.02
C ASN A 181 10.64 3.73 -26.24
N PHE A 182 10.82 4.12 -24.97
CA PHE A 182 11.87 3.58 -24.09
C PHE A 182 13.26 3.67 -24.73
N ASP A 183 13.57 4.85 -25.28
CA ASP A 183 14.82 5.13 -26.00
C ASP A 183 15.05 4.18 -27.19
N GLY A 184 14.02 3.98 -28.02
CA GLY A 184 14.12 3.03 -29.15
C GLY A 184 14.21 1.57 -28.72
N ASN A 185 13.73 1.27 -27.50
CA ASN A 185 13.84 0.02 -26.77
C ASN A 185 15.22 -0.28 -26.16
N ASP A 186 16.18 0.64 -26.18
CA ASP A 186 17.48 0.41 -25.51
C ASP A 186 17.33 0.24 -24.01
N CYS A 187 16.35 0.92 -23.40
CA CYS A 187 16.01 0.78 -21.99
C CYS A 187 15.11 -0.42 -21.67
N SER A 188 14.64 -1.13 -22.69
CA SER A 188 13.71 -2.25 -22.57
C SER A 188 14.21 -3.52 -23.27
N LEU A 189 15.54 -3.66 -23.35
CA LEU A 189 16.23 -4.83 -23.92
C LEU A 189 15.82 -5.13 -25.38
N GLY A 190 15.49 -4.11 -26.17
CA GLY A 190 15.09 -4.24 -27.56
C GLY A 190 13.62 -4.64 -27.78
N ILE A 191 12.80 -4.69 -26.73
CA ILE A 191 11.42 -5.17 -26.78
C ILE A 191 10.50 -4.11 -26.18
N ASN A 192 9.31 -3.88 -26.76
CA ASN A 192 8.25 -3.16 -26.06
C ASN A 192 7.45 -4.18 -25.23
N PRO A 193 7.59 -4.20 -23.88
CA PRO A 193 7.01 -5.26 -23.05
C PRO A 193 5.47 -5.24 -23.03
N TRP A 194 4.85 -4.09 -23.30
CA TRP A 194 3.39 -3.91 -23.29
C TRP A 194 2.75 -3.87 -24.67
N ARG A 195 3.48 -4.26 -25.73
CA ARG A 195 2.96 -4.25 -27.12
C ARG A 195 1.62 -4.98 -27.26
N ASN A 196 1.44 -6.06 -26.51
CA ASN A 196 0.24 -6.90 -26.59
C ASN A 196 -0.80 -6.57 -25.50
N CYS A 197 -0.51 -5.62 -24.60
CA CYS A 197 -1.40 -5.26 -23.51
C CYS A 197 -2.58 -4.44 -24.02
N THR A 198 -3.80 -4.92 -23.78
CA THR A 198 -5.06 -4.27 -24.21
C THR A 198 -5.90 -3.76 -23.03
N ALA A 199 -5.26 -3.55 -21.88
CA ALA A 199 -5.92 -3.02 -20.69
C ALA A 199 -6.54 -1.63 -20.94
N SER A 200 -7.58 -1.30 -20.18
CA SER A 200 -8.23 0.02 -20.26
C SER A 200 -7.41 1.15 -19.62
N ILE A 201 -6.31 0.82 -18.95
CA ILE A 201 -5.36 1.76 -18.35
C ILE A 201 -3.95 1.48 -18.87
N ASN A 202 -3.05 2.45 -18.69
CA ASN A 202 -1.65 2.34 -19.08
C ASN A 202 -0.89 1.44 -18.08
N CYS A 203 -0.84 0.13 -18.33
CA CYS A 203 -0.24 -0.81 -17.38
C CYS A 203 1.27 -0.61 -17.11
N TRP A 204 1.98 0.15 -17.94
CA TRP A 204 3.38 0.50 -17.67
C TRP A 204 3.54 1.57 -16.56
N GLU A 205 2.49 2.31 -16.22
CA GLU A 205 2.52 3.35 -15.17
C GLU A 205 2.27 2.80 -13.77
N VAL A 206 1.64 1.62 -13.69
CA VAL A 206 1.24 0.94 -12.45
C VAL A 206 1.98 -0.38 -12.24
N PHE A 207 2.92 -0.72 -13.13
CA PHE A 207 3.69 -1.96 -13.05
C PHE A 207 4.66 -1.94 -11.85
N MET A 208 4.54 -2.92 -10.94
CA MET A 208 5.34 -3.03 -9.72
C MET A 208 5.23 -1.81 -8.79
N ASP A 209 4.04 -1.21 -8.72
CA ASP A 209 3.76 -0.08 -7.83
C ASP A 209 3.31 -0.52 -6.41
N GLY A 210 3.13 -1.82 -6.19
CA GLY A 210 2.69 -2.43 -4.94
C GLY A 210 1.17 -2.42 -4.72
N ILE A 211 0.39 -1.96 -5.70
CA ILE A 211 -1.07 -1.92 -5.67
C ILE A 211 -1.60 -2.90 -6.72
N CYS A 212 -2.37 -3.90 -6.30
CA CYS A 212 -2.99 -4.81 -7.26
C CYS A 212 -3.99 -4.10 -8.18
N ASN A 213 -3.62 -3.96 -9.46
CA ASN A 213 -4.43 -3.45 -10.56
C ASN A 213 -4.94 -4.65 -11.40
N GLU A 214 -6.12 -5.18 -11.05
CA GLU A 214 -6.70 -6.38 -11.70
C GLU A 214 -6.84 -6.27 -13.23
N VAL A 215 -6.98 -5.07 -13.78
CA VAL A 215 -7.05 -4.84 -15.23
C VAL A 215 -5.70 -5.12 -15.91
N CYS A 216 -4.59 -4.91 -15.21
CA CYS A 216 -3.22 -5.18 -15.65
C CYS A 216 -2.72 -6.57 -15.23
N ASN A 217 -3.47 -7.28 -14.39
CA ASN A 217 -3.16 -8.62 -13.91
C ASN A 217 -3.49 -9.71 -14.96
N ASN A 218 -2.83 -9.65 -16.10
CA ASN A 218 -2.95 -10.64 -17.17
C ASN A 218 -1.61 -10.85 -17.88
N PRO A 219 -1.42 -11.97 -18.61
CA PRO A 219 -0.15 -12.28 -19.26
C PRO A 219 0.29 -11.23 -20.28
N GLN A 220 -0.65 -10.58 -20.96
CA GLN A 220 -0.34 -9.56 -21.97
C GLN A 220 0.18 -8.25 -21.38
N CYS A 221 -0.18 -7.97 -20.13
CA CYS A 221 0.21 -6.79 -19.36
C CYS A 221 1.19 -7.13 -18.22
N LEU A 222 1.86 -8.29 -18.32
CA LEU A 222 2.92 -8.73 -17.41
C LEU A 222 2.47 -8.93 -15.95
N PHE A 223 1.23 -9.37 -15.75
CA PHE A 223 0.66 -9.67 -14.42
C PHE A 223 0.80 -8.51 -13.43
N ASP A 224 0.70 -7.28 -13.92
CA ASP A 224 0.82 -6.09 -13.08
C ASP A 224 2.09 -6.08 -12.21
N GLY A 225 3.21 -6.55 -12.77
CA GLY A 225 4.45 -6.62 -12.00
C GLY A 225 4.44 -7.60 -10.83
N ARG A 226 3.42 -8.46 -10.73
CA ARG A 226 3.12 -9.34 -9.59
C ARG A 226 2.60 -8.61 -8.35
N ASP A 227 2.11 -7.37 -8.49
CA ASP A 227 1.47 -6.64 -7.38
C ASP A 227 0.17 -7.31 -6.90
N CYS A 228 -0.47 -8.08 -7.78
CA CYS A 228 -1.65 -8.89 -7.45
C CYS A 228 -1.32 -10.28 -6.88
N GLU A 229 -0.05 -10.70 -6.92
CA GLU A 229 0.33 -11.92 -6.22
C GLU A 229 0.28 -11.63 -4.73
N LYS A 230 -0.50 -12.43 -3.99
CA LYS A 230 -0.46 -12.38 -2.53
C LYS A 230 0.99 -12.56 -2.12
N SER A 231 1.56 -11.58 -1.42
CA SER A 231 2.89 -11.73 -0.85
C SER A 231 2.87 -12.97 0.03
N LEU A 232 3.53 -14.02 -0.46
CA LEU A 232 3.77 -15.21 0.35
C LEU A 232 4.57 -14.72 1.55
N GLN A 233 4.15 -15.11 2.74
CA GLN A 233 4.95 -14.83 3.93
C GLN A 233 6.35 -15.41 3.71
N PRO A 234 7.42 -14.80 4.22
CA PRO A 234 8.74 -15.40 4.13
C PRO A 234 8.73 -16.82 4.71
N CYS A 235 9.52 -17.73 4.13
CA CYS A 235 9.68 -19.09 4.66
C CYS A 235 9.91 -19.04 6.17
N ASN A 236 9.31 -19.99 6.90
CA ASN A 236 9.42 -20.03 8.36
C ASN A 236 10.90 -19.93 8.79
N PRO A 237 11.30 -18.92 9.58
CA PRO A 237 12.71 -18.67 9.91
C PRO A 237 13.41 -19.84 10.60
N ILE A 238 12.65 -20.74 11.24
CA ILE A 238 13.18 -21.96 11.87
C ILE A 238 13.60 -22.99 10.83
N TYR A 239 12.89 -23.07 9.71
CA TYR A 239 13.10 -24.04 8.65
C TYR A 239 13.82 -23.46 7.42
N ASP A 240 13.89 -22.14 7.28
CA ASP A 240 14.52 -21.44 6.13
C ASP A 240 15.96 -21.94 5.88
N ALA A 241 16.79 -22.00 6.92
CA ALA A 241 18.16 -22.51 6.81
C ALA A 241 18.24 -24.00 6.41
N TYR A 242 17.24 -24.80 6.80
CA TYR A 242 17.14 -26.20 6.40
C TYR A 242 16.71 -26.31 4.93
N CYS A 243 15.67 -25.58 4.53
CA CYS A 243 15.14 -25.59 3.17
C CYS A 243 16.16 -25.08 2.15
N GLN A 244 16.89 -24.02 2.44
CA GLN A 244 17.97 -23.53 1.57
C GLN A 244 19.06 -24.56 1.32
N LYS A 245 19.43 -25.35 2.33
CA LYS A 245 20.47 -26.39 2.21
C LYS A 245 19.98 -27.63 1.45
N HIS A 246 18.67 -27.84 1.44
CA HIS A 246 18.02 -28.99 0.81
C HIS A 246 17.33 -28.66 -0.52
N TYR A 247 17.37 -27.40 -0.94
CA TYR A 247 16.77 -26.94 -2.20
C TYR A 247 17.41 -27.60 -3.42
N ALA A 248 16.57 -28.15 -4.29
CA ALA A 248 16.97 -28.75 -5.58
C ALA A 248 18.07 -29.84 -5.49
N ASN A 249 18.20 -30.52 -4.35
CA ASN A 249 19.24 -31.55 -4.12
C ASN A 249 18.86 -32.95 -4.67
N GLY A 250 17.68 -33.10 -5.28
CA GLY A 250 17.17 -34.37 -5.81
C GLY A 250 16.45 -35.26 -4.79
N HIS A 251 16.25 -34.79 -3.56
CA HIS A 251 15.46 -35.45 -2.52
C HIS A 251 14.20 -34.64 -2.19
N CYS A 252 13.12 -35.33 -1.81
CA CYS A 252 11.85 -34.69 -1.49
C CYS A 252 11.77 -34.40 0.01
N ASP A 253 11.78 -33.11 0.37
CA ASP A 253 11.66 -32.62 1.74
C ASP A 253 10.29 -31.95 1.94
N TYR A 254 9.32 -32.69 2.51
CA TYR A 254 7.93 -32.24 2.63
C TYR A 254 7.75 -30.93 3.41
N GLY A 255 8.61 -30.66 4.39
CA GLY A 255 8.57 -29.42 5.18
C GLY A 255 8.93 -28.15 4.38
N CYS A 256 9.60 -28.32 3.24
CA CYS A 256 9.98 -27.24 2.33
C CYS A 256 9.11 -27.21 1.06
N ASN A 257 8.14 -28.11 0.94
CA ASN A 257 7.28 -28.21 -0.25
C ASN A 257 6.01 -27.37 -0.06
N ASN A 258 6.18 -26.07 0.07
CA ASN A 258 5.10 -25.07 0.11
C ASN A 258 5.48 -23.88 -0.78
N ALA A 259 4.57 -22.92 -0.95
CA ALA A 259 4.81 -21.84 -1.90
C ALA A 259 5.88 -20.85 -1.40
N GLU A 260 6.06 -20.76 -0.07
CA GLU A 260 6.93 -19.81 0.59
C GLU A 260 8.40 -20.24 0.82
N CYS A 261 8.81 -21.52 0.61
CA CYS A 261 10.12 -22.08 1.05
C CYS A 261 11.10 -22.67 -0.01
#